data_AF-A0A8H4RAR4-F1
#
_entry.id   AF-A0A8H4RAR4-F1
#
_cell.length_a   1.000
_cell.length_b   1.000
_cell.length_c   1.000
_cell.angle_alpha   90.00
_cell.angle_beta   90.00
_cell.angle_gamma   90.00
#
_symmetry.space_group_name_H-M   'P 1'
#
loop_
_entity.id
_entity.type
_entity.pdbx_description
1 polymer ?
#
loop_
_entity_poly.entity_id
_entity_poly.type
_entity_poly.pdbx_seq_one_letter_code
_entity_poly.pdbx_strand_id
1 'polypeptide(L)'
;MAPPIFPNGMTLYTIGFAALKYPALPPPPVNVPLTNQVGALQHQPQDIQNHQVAQIASQYLTALIEYQTSDEPTLHDPSLPQYYFSTAICLLNFLNASPDVCKCIAAHPTLVNNIVEKLLAPEFLDGMKSVQRPGGAHFPPATFDDDFGSLLQFLSTLLLYRDGMEALHPRIEELIPKLRTWKQTYRNSRTKTISAAAERLVEQIQGMDPTMIAMMRTMQEQSLKA
;
A
#
# COMPACT_ATOMS: atom_id res chain seq x y z
N MET A 1 -6.98 2.52 29.00
CA MET A 1 -7.51 1.89 27.76
C MET A 1 -6.40 1.94 26.73
N ALA A 2 -6.07 0.82 26.10
CA ALA A 2 -4.95 0.72 25.16
C ALA A 2 -5.22 1.55 23.89
N PRO A 3 -4.21 2.22 23.32
CA PRO A 3 -4.37 2.98 22.08
C PRO A 3 -4.86 2.08 20.94
N PRO A 4 -5.72 2.57 20.03
CA PRO A 4 -6.26 1.78 18.94
C PRO A 4 -5.12 1.33 18.02
N ILE A 5 -5.02 0.01 17.85
CA ILE A 5 -4.04 -0.65 16.99
C ILE A 5 -4.61 -0.54 15.57
N PHE A 6 -4.07 0.35 14.75
CA PHE A 6 -4.31 0.36 13.31
C PHE A 6 -3.95 -1.04 12.73
N PRO A 7 -4.51 -1.46 11.59
CA PRO A 7 -4.09 -2.70 10.95
C PRO A 7 -2.56 -2.67 10.79
N ASN A 8 -1.88 -3.70 11.29
CA ASN A 8 -0.42 -3.84 11.33
C ASN A 8 0.32 -2.92 12.34
N GLY A 9 -0.34 -2.37 13.35
CA GLY A 9 0.33 -1.74 14.50
C GLY A 9 1.07 -0.43 14.20
N MET A 10 0.80 0.20 13.04
CA MET A 10 1.33 1.52 12.72
C MET A 10 0.61 2.58 13.54
N THR A 11 1.34 3.54 14.10
CA THR A 11 0.73 4.70 14.76
C THR A 11 0.70 5.89 13.82
N LEU A 12 -0.13 6.88 14.11
CA LEU A 12 -0.06 8.23 13.55
C LEU A 12 1.35 8.83 13.61
N TYR A 13 2.08 8.53 14.69
CA TYR A 13 3.50 8.85 14.82
C TYR A 13 4.30 8.15 13.72
N THR A 14 4.04 6.88 13.41
CA THR A 14 4.73 6.14 12.34
C THR A 14 4.39 6.69 10.95
N ILE A 15 3.15 7.12 10.68
CA ILE A 15 2.74 7.67 9.39
C ILE A 15 3.30 9.07 9.17
N GLY A 16 3.19 9.94 10.19
CA GLY A 16 3.84 11.25 10.19
C GLY A 16 5.36 11.10 10.12
N PHE A 17 5.95 10.25 10.95
CA PHE A 17 7.38 10.01 10.94
C PHE A 17 7.86 9.40 9.64
N ALA A 18 7.11 8.53 8.96
CA ALA A 18 7.52 7.96 7.67
C ALA A 18 7.34 8.92 6.48
N ALA A 19 6.34 9.82 6.53
CA ALA A 19 6.26 10.99 5.67
C ALA A 19 7.38 12.03 5.94
N LEU A 20 7.98 11.99 7.13
CA LEU A 20 9.05 12.91 7.58
C LEU A 20 10.44 12.24 7.70
N LYS A 21 10.56 10.92 7.47
CA LYS A 21 11.80 10.14 7.69
C LYS A 21 12.71 10.14 6.48
N TYR A 22 12.24 10.65 5.35
CA TYR A 22 13.06 11.19 4.28
C TYR A 22 13.28 12.67 4.62
N PRO A 23 14.33 13.01 5.38
CA PRO A 23 14.44 14.29 6.06
C PRO A 23 15.26 15.27 5.20
N ALA A 24 15.10 15.25 3.89
CA ALA A 24 15.35 16.49 3.16
C ALA A 24 14.11 17.34 3.41
N LEU A 25 14.12 18.11 4.51
CA LEU A 25 13.16 19.19 4.73
C LEU A 25 12.89 19.88 3.38
N PRO A 26 11.64 20.21 3.03
CA PRO A 26 11.41 21.10 1.89
C PRO A 26 12.34 22.31 2.08
N PRO A 27 13.19 22.65 1.09
CA PRO A 27 14.14 23.72 1.26
C PRO A 27 13.38 25.00 1.68
N PRO A 28 14.02 25.90 2.44
CA PRO A 28 13.38 27.11 2.95
C PRO A 28 12.46 27.77 1.92
N PRO A 29 11.24 28.18 2.31
CA PRO A 29 10.87 28.62 3.67
C PRO A 29 9.80 27.77 4.38
N VAL A 30 9.58 26.51 4.01
CA VAL A 30 8.45 25.71 4.56
C VAL A 30 8.84 25.04 5.88
N ASN A 31 8.83 25.80 6.98
CA ASN A 31 8.98 25.28 8.35
C ASN A 31 7.61 24.83 8.90
N VAL A 32 7.34 23.53 8.94
CA VAL A 32 6.11 23.00 9.58
C VAL A 32 6.43 22.46 10.98
N PRO A 33 5.93 23.07 12.08
CA PRO A 33 6.12 22.58 13.43
C PRO A 33 5.15 21.42 13.73
N LEU A 34 5.69 20.21 13.95
CA LEU A 34 4.91 18.97 14.08
C LEU A 34 4.61 18.54 15.53
N THR A 35 5.08 19.31 16.51
CA THR A 35 5.09 18.90 17.93
C THR A 35 3.71 18.89 18.59
N ASN A 36 2.73 19.65 18.11
CA ASN A 36 1.38 19.71 18.71
C ASN A 36 0.33 18.83 18.00
N GLN A 37 0.62 18.32 16.81
CA GLN A 37 -0.39 17.61 16.00
C GLN A 37 -0.52 16.14 16.43
N VAL A 38 0.59 15.48 16.79
CA VAL A 38 0.61 14.05 17.16
C VAL A 38 -0.12 13.78 18.48
N GLY A 39 0.07 14.65 19.49
CA GLY A 39 -0.61 14.52 20.78
C GLY A 39 -2.12 14.76 20.67
N ALA A 40 -2.55 15.75 19.87
CA ALA A 40 -3.96 16.03 19.65
C ALA A 40 -4.68 14.87 18.93
N LEU A 41 -4.01 14.25 17.95
CA LEU A 41 -4.52 13.12 17.18
C LEU A 41 -4.73 11.86 18.04
N GLN A 42 -3.83 11.56 18.99
CA GLN A 42 -3.96 10.38 19.86
C GLN A 42 -5.19 10.41 20.80
N HIS A 43 -5.78 11.59 21.02
CA HIS A 43 -6.98 11.76 21.86
C HIS A 43 -8.29 11.72 21.06
N GLN A 44 -8.21 11.57 19.73
CA GLN A 44 -9.40 11.50 18.87
C GLN A 44 -9.88 10.06 18.65
N PRO A 45 -11.17 9.87 18.34
CA PRO A 45 -11.67 8.62 17.76
C PRO A 45 -10.87 8.17 16.52
N GLN A 46 -10.77 6.85 16.31
CA GLN A 46 -9.91 6.24 15.29
C GLN A 46 -10.29 6.63 13.85
N ASP A 47 -11.59 6.81 13.59
CA ASP A 47 -12.17 7.36 12.37
C ASP A 47 -11.66 8.76 12.07
N ILE A 48 -11.68 9.66 13.06
CA ILE A 48 -11.19 11.04 12.90
C ILE A 48 -9.66 11.04 12.70
N GLN A 49 -8.94 10.18 13.43
CA GLN A 49 -7.50 9.97 13.23
C GLN A 49 -7.18 9.54 11.79
N ASN A 50 -7.86 8.51 11.29
CA ASN A 50 -7.71 8.02 9.92
C ASN A 50 -7.98 9.11 8.88
N HIS A 51 -9.04 9.90 9.10
CA HIS A 51 -9.41 10.98 8.19
C HIS A 51 -8.35 12.09 8.13
N GLN A 52 -7.81 12.52 9.28
CA GLN A 52 -6.76 13.54 9.34
C GLN A 52 -5.43 13.04 8.76
N VAL A 53 -5.09 11.77 8.98
CA VAL A 53 -3.94 11.14 8.32
C VAL A 53 -4.11 11.12 6.81
N ALA A 54 -5.29 10.71 6.33
CA ALA A 54 -5.57 10.67 4.90
C ALA A 54 -5.51 12.07 4.27
N GLN A 55 -5.98 13.11 4.96
CA GLN A 55 -5.85 14.50 4.52
C GLN A 55 -4.39 14.98 4.44
N ILE A 56 -3.53 14.60 5.39
CA ILE A 56 -2.11 14.97 5.36
C ILE A 56 -1.40 14.19 4.26
N ALA A 57 -1.58 12.88 4.21
CA ALA A 57 -0.89 12.03 3.24
C ALA A 57 -1.36 12.30 1.79
N SER A 58 -2.60 12.74 1.57
CA SER A 58 -3.08 13.15 0.24
C SER A 58 -2.37 14.40 -0.30
N GLN A 59 -1.89 15.29 0.58
CA GLN A 59 -1.06 16.44 0.17
C GLN A 59 0.29 16.00 -0.42
N TYR A 60 0.76 14.80 -0.06
CA TYR A 60 1.99 14.20 -0.56
C TYR A 60 1.76 13.19 -1.68
N LEU A 61 0.52 12.99 -2.13
CA LEU A 61 0.18 11.93 -3.10
C LEU A 61 1.07 11.95 -4.35
N THR A 62 1.25 13.12 -4.95
CA THR A 62 2.12 13.28 -6.13
C THR A 62 3.56 12.88 -5.83
N ALA A 63 4.14 13.38 -4.73
CA ALA A 63 5.51 13.07 -4.33
C ALA A 63 5.71 11.58 -4.03
N LEU A 64 4.70 10.91 -3.43
CA LEU A 64 4.73 9.48 -3.16
C LEU A 64 4.75 8.66 -4.46
N ILE A 65 3.94 9.06 -5.45
CA ILE A 65 3.89 8.41 -6.78
C ILE A 65 5.20 8.65 -7.54
N GLU A 66 5.70 9.89 -7.54
CA GLU A 66 6.97 10.25 -8.19
C GLU A 66 8.15 9.48 -7.58
N TYR A 67 8.25 9.42 -6.24
CA TYR A 67 9.25 8.61 -5.58
C TYR A 67 9.16 7.15 -6.02
N GLN A 68 7.96 6.56 -6.00
CA GLN A 68 7.76 5.14 -6.32
C GLN A 68 8.02 4.78 -7.79
N THR A 69 8.06 5.78 -8.67
CA THR A 69 8.36 5.65 -10.10
C THR A 69 9.75 6.18 -10.48
N SER A 70 10.52 6.65 -9.50
CA SER A 70 11.86 7.20 -9.71
C SER A 70 12.95 6.14 -9.84
N ASP A 71 14.15 6.61 -10.21
CA ASP A 71 15.38 5.81 -10.27
C ASP A 71 16.08 5.65 -8.91
N GLU A 72 15.39 5.93 -7.80
CA GLU A 72 15.93 5.78 -6.45
C GLU A 72 16.50 4.36 -6.23
N PRO A 73 17.83 4.22 -5.97
CA PRO A 73 18.48 2.91 -5.96
C PRO A 73 17.86 1.91 -4.97
N THR A 74 17.36 2.40 -3.83
CA THR A 74 16.75 1.53 -2.81
C THR A 74 15.45 0.87 -3.27
N LEU A 75 14.76 1.41 -4.27
CA LEU A 75 13.56 0.80 -4.87
C LEU A 75 13.88 -0.32 -5.87
N HIS A 76 15.14 -0.42 -6.29
CA HIS A 76 15.63 -1.33 -7.33
C HIS A 76 16.59 -2.39 -6.79
N ASP A 77 16.93 -2.34 -5.50
CA ASP A 77 17.82 -3.32 -4.83
C ASP A 77 17.04 -4.42 -4.10
N PRO A 78 17.02 -5.67 -4.63
CA PRO A 78 16.27 -6.78 -4.04
C PRO A 78 16.81 -7.27 -2.69
N SER A 79 17.96 -6.78 -2.23
CA SER A 79 18.47 -7.06 -0.88
C SER A 79 17.81 -6.17 0.20
N LEU A 80 17.10 -5.12 -0.23
CA LEU A 80 16.47 -4.14 0.65
C LEU A 80 14.95 -4.35 0.76
N PRO A 81 14.34 -4.09 1.93
CA PRO A 81 12.89 -4.20 2.09
C PRO A 81 12.10 -3.21 1.20
N GLN A 82 12.68 -2.05 0.89
CA GLN A 82 12.06 -1.01 0.05
C GLN A 82 11.78 -1.48 -1.37
N TYR A 83 12.55 -2.44 -1.90
CA TYR A 83 12.28 -3.04 -3.19
C TYR A 83 10.94 -3.76 -3.21
N TYR A 84 10.58 -4.47 -2.15
CA TYR A 84 9.34 -5.27 -2.07
C TYR A 84 8.16 -4.43 -1.61
N PHE A 85 8.35 -3.64 -0.55
CA PHE A 85 7.30 -2.85 0.07
C PHE A 85 7.90 -1.60 0.72
N SER A 86 7.94 -0.52 -0.05
CA SER A 86 8.44 0.77 0.43
C SER A 86 7.42 1.43 1.37
N THR A 87 7.90 2.36 2.19
CA THR A 87 7.03 3.26 2.95
C THR A 87 6.07 4.02 2.03
N ALA A 88 6.51 4.40 0.84
CA ALA A 88 5.64 5.10 -0.12
C ALA A 88 4.48 4.21 -0.56
N ILE A 89 4.71 2.93 -0.89
CA ILE A 89 3.64 1.98 -1.20
C ILE A 89 2.72 1.78 0.01
N CYS A 90 3.28 1.69 1.22
CA CYS A 90 2.48 1.56 2.43
C CYS A 90 1.50 2.75 2.60
N LEU A 91 1.99 3.98 2.42
CA LEU A 91 1.16 5.19 2.49
C LEU A 91 0.16 5.27 1.34
N LEU A 92 0.56 4.93 0.11
CA LEU A 92 -0.36 4.86 -1.03
C LEU A 92 -1.45 3.81 -0.80
N ASN A 93 -1.12 2.67 -0.19
CA ASN A 93 -2.09 1.63 0.17
C ASN A 93 -3.02 2.07 1.30
N PHE A 94 -2.56 2.89 2.24
CA PHE A 94 -3.45 3.51 3.22
C PHE A 94 -4.43 4.50 2.55
N LEU A 95 -3.93 5.28 1.59
CA LEU A 95 -4.73 6.30 0.88
C LEU A 95 -5.69 5.71 -0.16
N ASN A 96 -5.45 4.50 -0.66
CA ASN A 96 -6.25 3.87 -1.72
C ASN A 96 -7.68 3.51 -1.28
N ALA A 97 -8.03 3.68 -0.01
CA ALA A 97 -9.41 3.68 0.42
C ALA A 97 -10.22 4.77 -0.32
N SER A 98 -9.58 5.87 -0.73
CA SER A 98 -10.15 6.94 -1.56
C SER A 98 -10.18 6.58 -3.04
N PRO A 99 -11.36 6.57 -3.70
CA PRO A 99 -11.49 6.39 -5.14
C PRO A 99 -10.73 7.41 -5.97
N ASP A 100 -10.66 8.67 -5.51
CA ASP A 100 -9.95 9.72 -6.24
C ASP A 100 -8.45 9.50 -6.19
N VAL A 101 -7.93 9.06 -5.04
CA VAL A 101 -6.52 8.63 -4.93
C VAL A 101 -6.26 7.42 -5.83
N CYS A 102 -7.15 6.43 -5.84
CA CYS A 102 -7.03 5.27 -6.73
C CYS A 102 -6.97 5.66 -8.20
N LYS A 103 -7.83 6.59 -8.65
CA LYS A 103 -7.79 7.12 -10.02
C LYS A 103 -6.48 7.83 -10.32
N CYS A 104 -5.98 8.66 -9.39
CA CYS A 104 -4.68 9.31 -9.52
C CYS A 104 -3.53 8.31 -9.63
N ILE A 105 -3.52 7.25 -8.83
CA ILE A 105 -2.51 6.19 -8.92
C ILE A 105 -2.66 5.41 -10.23
N ALA A 106 -3.87 5.07 -10.65
CA ALA A 106 -4.15 4.35 -11.89
C ALA A 106 -3.69 5.11 -13.14
N ALA A 107 -3.73 6.45 -13.11
CA ALA A 107 -3.17 7.30 -14.16
C ALA A 107 -1.63 7.20 -14.29
N HIS A 108 -0.94 6.52 -13.37
CA HIS A 108 0.50 6.26 -13.41
C HIS A 108 0.76 4.74 -13.58
N PRO A 109 0.51 4.17 -14.78
CA PRO A 109 0.55 2.72 -15.00
C PRO A 109 1.93 2.12 -14.68
N THR A 110 3.01 2.89 -14.79
CA THR A 110 4.38 2.48 -14.44
C THR A 110 4.47 1.94 -13.01
N LEU A 111 3.76 2.54 -12.05
CA LEU A 111 3.76 2.08 -10.66
C LEU A 111 3.18 0.67 -10.54
N VAL A 112 2.02 0.44 -11.15
CA VAL A 112 1.34 -0.87 -11.16
C VAL A 112 2.18 -1.91 -11.90
N ASN A 113 2.70 -1.52 -13.06
CA ASN A 113 3.51 -2.37 -13.92
C ASN A 113 4.81 -2.82 -13.23
N ASN A 114 5.48 -1.92 -12.51
CA ASN A 114 6.67 -2.25 -11.73
C ASN A 114 6.35 -3.26 -10.61
N ILE A 115 5.21 -3.12 -9.94
CA ILE A 115 4.77 -4.09 -8.92
C ILE A 115 4.50 -5.46 -9.56
N VAL A 116 3.82 -5.49 -10.72
CA VAL A 116 3.56 -6.73 -11.46
C VAL A 116 4.88 -7.41 -11.84
N GLU A 117 5.84 -6.67 -12.41
CA GLU A 117 7.13 -7.25 -12.81
C GLU A 117 7.90 -7.81 -11.61
N LYS A 118 7.90 -7.11 -10.47
CA LYS A 118 8.49 -7.61 -9.22
C LYS A 118 7.83 -8.92 -8.77
N LEU A 119 6.50 -9.00 -8.76
CA LEU A 119 5.76 -10.21 -8.39
C LEU A 119 6.02 -11.39 -9.35
N LEU A 120 6.27 -11.10 -10.63
CA LEU A 120 6.62 -12.08 -11.64
C LEU A 120 8.02 -12.65 -11.45
N ALA A 121 8.94 -11.94 -10.80
CA ALA A 121 10.30 -12.41 -10.56
C ALA A 121 10.31 -13.82 -9.91
N PRO A 122 11.11 -14.78 -10.39
CA PRO A 122 11.11 -16.15 -9.88
C PRO A 122 11.36 -16.23 -8.36
N GLU A 123 12.35 -15.47 -7.89
CA GLU A 123 12.82 -15.46 -6.50
C GLU A 123 12.04 -14.49 -5.59
N PHE A 124 10.93 -13.90 -6.07
CA PHE A 124 10.23 -12.83 -5.35
C PHE A 124 9.88 -13.20 -3.90
N LEU A 125 9.28 -14.38 -3.69
CA LEU A 125 8.83 -14.81 -2.37
C LEU A 125 9.99 -15.06 -1.42
N ASP A 126 11.02 -15.77 -1.87
CA ASP A 126 12.15 -16.16 -1.04
C ASP A 126 13.01 -14.93 -0.71
N GLY A 127 13.20 -14.05 -1.70
CA GLY A 127 13.79 -12.73 -1.51
C GLY A 127 13.03 -11.90 -0.46
N MET A 128 11.71 -11.75 -0.61
CA MET A 128 10.88 -10.97 0.31
C MET A 128 10.86 -11.53 1.74
N LYS A 129 10.96 -12.86 1.90
CA LYS A 129 11.07 -13.51 3.22
C LYS A 129 12.44 -13.30 3.85
N SER A 130 13.50 -13.26 3.05
CA SER A 130 14.89 -13.15 3.51
C SER A 130 15.28 -11.74 3.95
N VAL A 131 14.61 -10.69 3.46
CA VAL A 131 14.96 -9.31 3.81
C VAL A 131 14.56 -8.96 5.23
N GLN A 132 15.49 -8.36 5.96
CA GLN A 132 15.25 -7.86 7.30
C GLN A 132 14.48 -6.55 7.25
N ARG A 133 13.34 -6.51 7.95
CA ARG A 133 12.52 -5.30 8.06
C ARG A 133 12.97 -4.51 9.29
N PRO A 134 13.27 -3.21 9.16
CA PRO A 134 13.69 -2.40 10.29
C PRO A 134 12.50 -2.16 11.24
N GLY A 135 12.69 -2.47 12.53
CA GLY A 135 11.81 -2.03 13.60
C GLY A 135 12.27 -0.69 14.19
N GLY A 136 11.47 -0.15 15.11
CA GLY A 136 11.85 1.01 15.93
C GLY A 136 11.78 0.69 17.42
N ALA A 137 12.29 1.59 18.27
CA ALA A 137 12.31 1.42 19.73
C ALA A 137 10.92 1.09 20.35
N HIS A 138 9.84 1.52 19.69
CA HIS A 138 8.45 1.26 20.12
C HIS A 138 7.62 0.53 19.06
N PHE A 139 8.25 0.06 17.98
CA PHE A 139 7.56 -0.52 16.83
C PHE A 139 8.20 -1.85 16.46
N PRO A 140 7.47 -2.97 16.62
CA PRO A 140 7.99 -4.23 16.13
C PRO A 140 8.20 -4.12 14.61
N PRO A 141 9.22 -4.80 14.06
CA PRO A 141 9.39 -4.87 12.62
C PRO A 141 8.15 -5.48 11.99
N ALA A 142 7.75 -4.96 10.82
CA ALA A 142 6.70 -5.57 10.02
C ALA A 142 7.06 -7.02 9.69
N THR A 143 6.05 -7.87 9.53
CA THR A 143 6.29 -9.26 9.13
C THR A 143 6.20 -9.42 7.61
N PHE A 144 6.74 -10.52 7.10
CA PHE A 144 6.55 -10.90 5.70
C PHE A 144 5.07 -10.95 5.32
N ASP A 145 4.23 -11.56 6.17
CA ASP A 145 2.81 -11.75 5.88
C ASP A 145 2.07 -10.42 5.77
N ASP A 146 2.43 -9.44 6.62
CA ASP A 146 1.82 -8.11 6.63
C ASP A 146 2.15 -7.35 5.34
N ASP A 147 3.42 -7.28 4.96
CA ASP A 147 3.86 -6.57 3.76
C ASP A 147 3.33 -7.25 2.49
N PHE A 148 3.41 -8.58 2.41
CA PHE A 148 2.97 -9.31 1.22
C PHE A 148 1.46 -9.25 1.05
N GLY A 149 0.71 -9.43 2.14
CA GLY A 149 -0.73 -9.24 2.14
C GLY A 149 -1.13 -7.83 1.72
N SER A 150 -0.45 -6.81 2.25
CA SER A 150 -0.71 -5.40 1.92
C SER A 150 -0.40 -5.09 0.45
N LEU A 151 0.69 -5.63 -0.10
CA LEU A 151 1.04 -5.46 -1.50
C LEU A 151 0.00 -6.09 -2.45
N LEU A 152 -0.48 -7.30 -2.15
CA LEU A 152 -1.52 -7.95 -2.94
C LEU A 152 -2.86 -7.20 -2.84
N GLN A 153 -3.21 -6.69 -1.65
CA GLN A 153 -4.38 -5.84 -1.47
C GLN A 153 -4.26 -4.55 -2.27
N PHE A 154 -3.10 -3.90 -2.25
CA PHE A 154 -2.83 -2.70 -3.00
C PHE A 154 -3.06 -2.90 -4.50
N LEU A 155 -2.45 -3.95 -5.08
CA LEU A 155 -2.64 -4.30 -6.49
C LEU A 155 -4.11 -4.62 -6.78
N SER A 156 -4.79 -5.36 -5.90
CA SER A 156 -6.19 -5.73 -6.07
C SER A 156 -7.11 -4.51 -6.09
N THR A 157 -6.86 -3.54 -5.21
CA THR A 157 -7.61 -2.28 -5.18
C THR A 157 -7.39 -1.50 -6.47
N LEU A 158 -6.15 -1.38 -6.97
CA LEU A 158 -5.86 -0.64 -8.19
C LEU A 158 -6.48 -1.28 -9.43
N LEU A 159 -6.52 -2.61 -9.53
CA LEU A 159 -7.18 -3.30 -10.64
C LEU A 159 -8.69 -3.03 -10.72
N LEU A 160 -9.34 -2.64 -9.61
CA LEU A 160 -10.72 -2.15 -9.66
C LEU A 160 -10.87 -0.87 -10.48
N TYR A 161 -9.78 -0.13 -10.72
CA TYR A 161 -9.74 1.12 -11.48
C TYR A 161 -9.02 0.95 -12.83
N ARG A 162 -8.97 -0.29 -13.36
CA ARG A 162 -8.35 -0.62 -14.66
C ARG A 162 -8.78 0.29 -15.81
N ASP A 163 -10.05 0.73 -15.84
CA ASP A 163 -10.56 1.63 -16.89
C ASP A 163 -9.82 2.97 -16.94
N GLY A 164 -9.23 3.40 -15.82
CA GLY A 164 -8.42 4.60 -15.72
C GLY A 164 -6.94 4.39 -16.03
N MET A 165 -6.52 3.16 -16.36
CA MET A 165 -5.14 2.84 -16.73
C MET A 165 -5.03 2.83 -18.26
N GLU A 166 -4.14 3.67 -18.81
CA GLU A 166 -3.90 3.73 -20.25
C GLU A 166 -3.37 2.40 -20.81
N ALA A 167 -2.54 1.69 -20.04
CA ALA A 167 -2.03 0.38 -20.39
C ALA A 167 -1.76 -0.45 -19.13
N LEU A 168 -2.28 -1.68 -19.13
CA LEU A 168 -1.98 -2.69 -18.12
C LEU A 168 -0.74 -3.50 -18.53
N HIS A 169 0.02 -4.00 -17.57
CA HIS A 169 1.20 -4.81 -17.84
C HIS A 169 0.87 -5.99 -18.78
N PRO A 170 1.60 -6.18 -19.89
CA PRO A 170 1.26 -7.20 -20.90
C PRO A 170 1.34 -8.63 -20.34
N ARG A 171 2.16 -8.84 -19.31
CA ARG A 171 2.37 -10.14 -18.66
C ARG A 171 1.52 -10.34 -17.40
N ILE A 172 0.51 -9.50 -17.17
CA ILE A 172 -0.28 -9.60 -15.92
C ILE A 172 -0.96 -10.97 -15.77
N GLU A 173 -1.37 -11.61 -16.87
CA GLU A 173 -1.95 -12.95 -16.84
C GLU A 173 -0.97 -14.03 -16.34
N GLU A 174 0.35 -13.81 -16.48
CA GLU A 174 1.38 -14.70 -15.94
C GLU A 174 1.42 -14.71 -14.40
N LEU A 175 0.75 -13.76 -13.72
CA LEU A 175 0.58 -13.80 -12.27
C LEU A 175 -0.42 -14.87 -11.82
N ILE A 176 -1.37 -15.28 -12.67
CA ILE A 176 -2.47 -16.19 -12.28
C ILE A 176 -1.94 -17.50 -11.67
N PRO A 177 -0.97 -18.22 -12.28
CA PRO A 177 -0.42 -19.43 -11.68
C PRO A 177 0.20 -19.18 -10.30
N LYS A 178 0.95 -18.09 -10.13
CA LYS A 178 1.56 -17.70 -8.85
C LYS A 178 0.50 -17.41 -7.79
N LEU A 179 -0.52 -16.63 -8.13
CA LEU A 179 -1.63 -16.27 -7.23
C LEU A 179 -2.40 -17.52 -6.78
N ARG A 180 -2.66 -18.48 -7.68
CA ARG A 180 -3.30 -19.76 -7.32
C ARG A 180 -2.45 -20.57 -6.35
N THR A 181 -1.14 -20.63 -6.57
CA THR A 181 -0.20 -21.28 -5.65
C THR A 181 -0.22 -20.58 -4.28
N TRP A 182 -0.10 -19.25 -4.24
CA TRP A 182 -0.10 -18.48 -3.00
C TRP A 182 -1.42 -18.61 -2.23
N LYS A 183 -2.56 -18.61 -2.92
CA LYS A 183 -3.87 -18.89 -2.30
C LYS A 183 -3.85 -20.22 -1.55
N GLN A 184 -3.30 -21.28 -2.15
CA GLN A 184 -3.22 -22.59 -1.53
C GLN A 184 -2.22 -22.61 -0.37
N THR A 185 -1.01 -22.06 -0.57
CA THR A 185 0.06 -22.01 0.44
C THR A 185 -0.39 -21.26 1.70
N TYR A 186 -1.06 -20.12 1.54
CA TYR A 186 -1.45 -19.24 2.64
C TYR A 186 -2.92 -19.42 3.07
N ARG A 187 -3.60 -20.49 2.66
CA ARG A 187 -5.00 -20.78 3.01
C ARG A 187 -5.24 -20.84 4.52
N ASN A 188 -4.25 -21.38 5.25
CA ASN A 188 -4.30 -21.59 6.69
C ASN A 188 -3.43 -20.58 7.46
N SER A 189 -2.99 -19.49 6.80
CA SER A 189 -2.29 -18.40 7.47
C SER A 189 -3.21 -17.73 8.51
N ARG A 190 -2.59 -17.18 9.57
CA ARG A 190 -3.32 -16.53 10.67
C ARG A 190 -4.21 -15.39 10.17
N THR A 191 -3.67 -14.59 9.26
CA THR A 191 -4.35 -13.49 8.59
C THR A 191 -4.64 -13.96 7.16
N LYS A 192 -5.87 -14.42 6.89
CA LYS A 192 -6.30 -14.91 5.56
C LYS A 192 -6.18 -13.85 4.42
N THR A 193 -5.63 -12.68 4.73
CA THR A 193 -5.29 -11.56 3.85
C THR A 193 -4.65 -12.01 2.54
N ILE A 194 -3.58 -12.81 2.59
CA ILE A 194 -2.85 -13.23 1.38
C ILE A 194 -3.73 -14.13 0.50
N SER A 195 -4.39 -15.14 1.09
CA SER A 195 -5.21 -16.07 0.31
C SER A 195 -6.44 -15.38 -0.30
N ALA A 196 -7.10 -14.50 0.45
CA ALA A 196 -8.24 -13.72 -0.03
C ALA A 196 -7.83 -12.69 -1.10
N ALA A 197 -6.71 -12.00 -0.94
CA ALA A 197 -6.20 -11.06 -1.95
C ALA A 197 -5.78 -11.80 -3.23
N ALA A 198 -5.11 -12.95 -3.11
CA ALA A 198 -4.70 -13.74 -4.26
C ALA A 198 -5.91 -14.29 -5.06
N GLU A 199 -6.96 -14.73 -4.38
CA GLU A 199 -8.21 -15.14 -5.03
C GLU A 199 -8.86 -13.99 -5.80
N ARG A 200 -9.05 -12.83 -5.15
CA ARG A 200 -9.62 -11.64 -5.81
C ARG A 200 -8.81 -11.18 -7.01
N LEU A 201 -7.48 -11.19 -6.92
CA LEU A 201 -6.60 -10.82 -8.03
C LEU A 201 -6.78 -11.74 -9.24
N VAL A 202 -6.96 -13.05 -9.04
CA VAL A 202 -7.23 -13.98 -10.16
C VAL A 202 -8.52 -13.58 -10.87
N GLU A 203 -9.60 -13.34 -10.12
CA GLU A 203 -10.89 -12.91 -10.68
C GLU A 203 -10.76 -11.57 -11.43
N GLN A 204 -10.06 -10.60 -10.84
CA GLN A 204 -9.83 -9.27 -11.43
C GLN A 204 -9.03 -9.33 -12.73
N ILE A 205 -7.99 -10.16 -12.78
CA ILE A 205 -7.15 -10.32 -13.99
C ILE A 205 -7.95 -11.02 -15.09
N GLN A 206 -8.70 -12.08 -14.75
CA GLN A 206 -9.51 -12.84 -15.71
C GLN A 206 -10.76 -12.08 -16.21
N GLY A 207 -11.05 -10.93 -15.59
CA GLY A 207 -12.20 -10.10 -15.89
C GLY A 207 -13.26 -10.24 -14.81
N MET A 208 -13.44 -9.17 -14.03
CA MET A 208 -14.58 -9.03 -13.13
C MET A 208 -15.81 -8.51 -13.86
N ASP A 209 -16.99 -8.92 -13.40
CA ASP A 209 -18.26 -8.32 -13.80
C ASP A 209 -18.23 -6.79 -13.50
N PRO A 210 -18.51 -5.92 -14.50
CA PRO A 210 -18.59 -4.47 -14.30
C PRO A 210 -19.51 -4.04 -13.15
N THR A 211 -20.57 -4.81 -12.88
CA THR A 211 -21.51 -4.59 -11.78
C THR A 211 -20.84 -4.81 -10.42
N MET A 212 -19.98 -5.83 -10.33
CA MET A 212 -19.21 -6.12 -9.12
C MET A 212 -18.12 -5.08 -8.89
N ILE A 213 -17.48 -4.58 -9.96
CA ILE A 213 -16.55 -3.45 -9.90
C ILE A 213 -17.27 -2.20 -9.36
N ALA A 214 -18.44 -1.86 -9.90
CA ALA A 214 -19.22 -0.70 -9.47
C ALA A 214 -19.65 -0.80 -8.00
N MET A 215 -20.10 -1.99 -7.56
CA MET A 215 -20.45 -2.24 -6.16
C MET A 215 -19.26 -2.06 -5.23
N MET A 216 -18.09 -2.63 -5.57
CA MET A 216 -16.89 -2.50 -4.73
C MET A 216 -16.38 -1.05 -4.66
N ARG A 217 -16.41 -0.31 -5.78
CA ARG A 217 -16.11 1.14 -5.81
C ARG A 217 -17.09 1.92 -4.90
N THR A 218 -18.38 1.57 -4.92
CA THR A 218 -19.41 2.21 -4.09
C THR A 218 -19.19 1.94 -2.60
N MET A 219 -18.79 0.72 -2.21
CA MET A 219 -18.45 0.40 -0.83
C MET A 219 -17.21 1.18 -0.34
N GLN A 220 -16.22 1.41 -1.22
CA GLN A 220 -15.07 2.29 -0.90
C GLN A 220 -15.52 3.75 -0.69
N GLU A 221 -16.38 4.28 -1.56
CA GLU A 221 -16.96 5.63 -1.41
C GLU A 221 -17.74 5.82 -0.10
N GLN A 222 -18.48 4.80 0.31
CA GLN A 222 -19.28 4.83 1.54
C GLN A 222 -18.40 4.74 2.80
N SER A 223 -17.30 3.99 2.76
CA SER A 223 -16.36 3.86 3.88
C SER A 223 -15.60 5.15 4.21
N LEU A 224 -15.59 6.15 3.33
CA LEU A 224 -14.95 7.46 3.55
C LEU A 224 -15.92 8.52 4.11
N LYS A 225 -17.23 8.27 4.02
CA LYS A 225 -18.28 9.18 4.49
C LYS A 225 -18.72 8.88 5.93
N ALA A 226 -18.28 7.75 6.48
CA ALA A 226 -18.48 7.33 7.87
C ALA A 226 -17.24 7.67 8.69
#